data_AF-A0A2N4WT97-F1
#
_entry.id   AF-A0A2N4WT97-F1
#
_cell.length_a   1.000
_cell.length_b   1.000
_cell.length_c   1.000
_cell.angle_alpha   90.00
_cell.angle_beta   90.00
_cell.angle_gamma   90.00
#
_symmetry.space_group_name_H-M   'P 1'
#
loop_
_entity.id
_entity.type
_entity.pdbx_description
1 polymer ?
#
loop_
_entity_poly.entity_id
_entity_poly.type
_entity_poly.pdbx_seq_one_letter_code
_entity_poly.pdbx_strand_id
1 'polypeptide(L)'
;MREQDKPFVMVRRGPWNFTIMPRGKAGWAQFAAWMVVFAVPTVAFAIVAESLEGRPEFWAALAAYLAAVLVWSFASIRWMKARAEVIDVEALLRQKRAHDRKQRR
;
A
#
# COMPACT_ATOMS: atom_id res chain seq x y z
N MET A 1 19.00 7.76 -5.37
CA MET A 1 18.92 6.28 -5.35
C MET A 1 18.75 5.82 -6.79
N ARG A 2 19.52 4.84 -7.26
CA ARG A 2 19.26 4.21 -8.56
C ARG A 2 17.87 3.58 -8.51
N GLU A 3 17.16 3.51 -9.63
CA GLU A 3 15.79 2.96 -9.65
C GLU A 3 15.72 1.54 -9.09
N GLN A 4 16.79 0.76 -9.28
CA GLN A 4 16.95 -0.61 -8.77
C GLN A 4 17.02 -0.73 -7.24
N ASP A 5 17.33 0.35 -6.52
CA ASP A 5 17.45 0.35 -5.04
C ASP A 5 16.15 0.79 -4.34
N LYS A 6 15.08 1.03 -5.09
CA LYS A 6 13.80 1.46 -4.51
C LYS A 6 13.19 0.31 -3.68
N PRO A 7 12.75 0.57 -2.44
CA PRO A 7 12.27 -0.46 -1.52
C PRO A 7 10.90 -1.03 -1.90
N PHE A 8 10.16 -0.40 -2.82
CA PHE A 8 8.85 -0.88 -3.28
C PHE A 8 8.80 -0.96 -4.80
N VAL A 9 7.98 -1.87 -5.30
CA VAL A 9 7.64 -1.99 -6.72
C VAL A 9 6.14 -1.75 -6.85
N MET A 10 5.74 -0.79 -7.68
CA MET A 10 4.34 -0.57 -8.04
C MET A 10 4.10 -1.09 -9.45
N VAL A 11 3.39 -2.21 -9.53
CA VAL A 11 2.92 -2.78 -10.80
C VAL A 11 1.62 -2.10 -11.17
N ARG A 12 1.64 -1.25 -12.21
CA ARG A 12 0.44 -0.57 -12.72
C ARG A 12 -0.12 -1.34 -13.91
N ARG A 13 -1.37 -1.79 -13.80
CA ARG A 13 -2.14 -2.48 -14.86
C ARG A 13 -3.21 -1.59 -15.51
N GLY A 14 -3.42 -0.38 -14.97
CA GLY A 14 -4.35 0.62 -15.50
C GLY A 14 -4.36 1.90 -14.63
N PRO A 15 -5.23 2.89 -14.93
CA PRO A 15 -5.25 4.15 -14.20
C PRO A 15 -5.62 4.00 -12.72
N TRP A 16 -6.50 3.03 -12.38
CA TRP A 16 -6.98 2.75 -11.03
C TRP A 16 -6.55 1.39 -10.47
N ASN A 17 -5.87 0.57 -11.28
CA ASN A 17 -5.44 -0.77 -10.88
C ASN A 17 -3.92 -0.81 -10.74
N PHE A 18 -3.45 -0.77 -9.48
CA PHE A 18 -2.05 -0.85 -9.14
C PHE A 18 -1.85 -1.76 -7.94
N THR A 19 -0.74 -2.50 -7.93
CA THR A 19 -0.33 -3.32 -6.79
C THR A 19 1.03 -2.86 -6.33
N ILE A 20 1.17 -2.53 -5.05
CA ILE A 20 2.46 -2.15 -4.46
C ILE A 20 2.96 -3.35 -3.67
N MET A 21 4.18 -3.80 -3.97
CA MET A 21 4.84 -4.89 -3.27
C MET A 21 6.17 -4.42 -2.68
N PRO A 22 6.50 -4.79 -1.43
CA PRO A 22 7.82 -4.56 -0.88
C PRO A 22 8.86 -5.40 -1.64
N ARG A 23 10.04 -4.81 -1.88
CA ARG A 23 11.19 -5.46 -2.53
C ARG A 23 12.37 -5.48 -1.58
N GLY A 24 12.97 -6.66 -1.44
CA GLY A 24 14.15 -6.87 -0.59
C GLY A 24 13.88 -6.62 0.90
N LYS A 25 14.95 -6.70 1.71
CA LYS A 25 14.85 -6.55 3.17
C LYS A 25 14.38 -5.16 3.60
N ALA A 26 14.81 -4.12 2.90
CA ALA A 26 14.44 -2.73 3.21
C ALA A 26 12.96 -2.44 3.00
N GLY A 27 12.35 -2.94 1.91
CA GLY A 27 10.92 -2.82 1.65
C GLY A 27 10.07 -3.50 2.71
N TRP A 28 10.45 -4.72 3.10
CA TRP A 28 9.76 -5.47 4.15
C TRP A 28 9.89 -4.81 5.53
N ALA A 29 11.07 -4.29 5.88
CA ALA A 29 11.26 -3.58 7.14
C ALA A 29 10.41 -2.30 7.22
N GLN A 30 10.34 -1.53 6.11
CA GLN A 30 9.50 -0.33 6.05
C GLN A 30 8.00 -0.67 6.08
N PHE A 31 7.59 -1.74 5.41
CA PHE A 31 6.22 -2.23 5.49
C PHE A 31 5.87 -2.69 6.92
N ALA A 32 6.75 -3.44 7.56
CA ALA A 32 6.57 -3.87 8.94
C ALA A 32 6.45 -2.67 9.90
N ALA A 33 7.26 -1.61 9.71
CA ALA A 33 7.13 -0.38 10.49
C ALA A 33 5.73 0.26 10.32
N TRP A 34 5.19 0.31 9.10
CA TRP A 34 3.82 0.78 8.86
C TRP A 34 2.76 -0.11 9.52
N MET A 35 2.96 -1.43 9.52
CA MET A 35 2.07 -2.38 10.19
C MET A 35 2.12 -2.23 11.72
N VAL A 36 3.28 -1.94 12.30
CA VAL A 36 3.40 -1.64 13.74
C VAL A 36 2.65 -0.36 14.09
N VAL A 37 2.81 0.70 13.27
CA VAL A 37 2.06 1.95 13.45
C VAL A 37 0.55 1.72 13.33
N PHE A 38 0.11 0.81 12.46
CA PHE A 38 -1.30 0.43 12.33
C PHE A 38 -1.80 -0.41 13.51
N ALA A 39 -0.97 -1.31 14.03
CA ALA A 39 -1.34 -2.20 15.12
C ALA A 39 -1.71 -1.43 16.39
N VAL A 40 -1.03 -0.30 16.68
CA VAL A 40 -1.30 0.52 17.87
C VAL A 40 -2.77 0.97 17.97
N PRO A 41 -3.34 1.70 16.98
CA PRO A 41 -4.75 2.09 17.04
C PRO A 41 -5.70 0.89 16.94
N THR A 42 -5.33 -0.21 16.26
CA THR A 42 -6.17 -1.41 16.21
C THR A 42 -6.27 -2.11 17.57
N VAL A 43 -5.16 -2.26 18.29
CA VAL A 43 -5.14 -2.82 19.65
C VAL A 43 -5.88 -1.90 20.62
N ALA A 44 -5.64 -0.58 20.53
CA ALA A 44 -6.34 0.40 21.36
C ALA A 44 -7.86 0.34 21.11
N PHE A 45 -8.29 0.26 19.84
CA PHE A 45 -9.70 0.09 19.50
C PHE A 45 -10.26 -1.22 20.02
N ALA A 46 -9.54 -2.34 19.92
CA ALA A 46 -10.01 -3.64 20.42
C ALA A 46 -10.30 -3.60 21.93
N ILE A 47 -9.37 -3.04 22.72
CA ILE A 47 -9.54 -2.88 24.17
C ILE A 47 -10.74 -1.98 24.50
N VAL A 48 -10.88 -0.86 23.79
CA VAL A 48 -11.99 0.07 23.99
C VAL A 48 -13.32 -0.55 23.57
N ALA A 49 -13.35 -1.26 22.45
CA ALA A 49 -14.52 -1.92 21.90
C ALA A 49 -15.09 -2.96 22.88
N GLU A 50 -14.23 -3.79 23.48
CA GLU A 50 -14.62 -4.75 24.53
C GLU A 50 -15.24 -4.03 25.73
N SER A 51 -14.68 -2.89 26.16
CA SER A 51 -15.19 -2.13 27.30
C SER A 51 -16.53 -1.40 27.04
N LEU A 52 -16.88 -1.20 25.78
CA LEU A 52 -18.05 -0.43 25.34
C LEU A 52 -19.15 -1.31 24.73
N GLU A 53 -19.03 -2.64 24.83
CA GLU A 53 -20.00 -3.56 24.25
C GLU A 53 -21.42 -3.28 24.77
N GLY A 54 -22.38 -3.16 23.84
CA GLY A 54 -23.78 -2.84 24.14
C GLY A 54 -24.06 -1.36 24.47
N ARG A 55 -23.04 -0.50 24.49
CA ARG A 55 -23.20 0.93 24.78
C ARG A 55 -23.21 1.78 23.49
N PRO A 56 -23.98 2.88 23.41
CA PRO A 56 -24.02 3.72 22.21
C PRO A 56 -22.67 4.35 21.84
N GLU A 57 -21.78 4.56 22.81
CA GLU A 57 -20.43 5.09 22.62
C GLU A 57 -19.55 4.17 21.76
N PHE A 58 -19.88 2.88 21.66
CA PHE A 58 -19.22 1.95 20.75
C PHE A 58 -19.23 2.46 19.30
N TRP A 59 -20.35 3.00 18.84
CA TRP A 59 -20.49 3.50 17.47
C TRP A 59 -19.60 4.71 17.20
N ALA A 60 -19.43 5.59 18.20
CA ALA A 60 -18.51 6.71 18.12
C ALA A 60 -17.05 6.24 18.07
N ALA A 61 -16.68 5.26 18.92
CA ALA A 61 -15.35 4.66 18.91
C ALA A 61 -15.05 3.95 17.57
N LEU A 62 -16.03 3.22 17.01
CA LEU A 62 -15.94 2.57 15.71
C LEU A 62 -15.76 3.58 14.58
N ALA A 63 -16.55 4.66 14.57
CA ALA A 63 -16.43 5.71 13.56
C ALA A 63 -15.05 6.38 13.62
N ALA A 64 -14.54 6.66 14.82
CA ALA A 64 -13.19 7.21 15.01
C ALA A 64 -12.10 6.24 14.52
N TYR A 65 -12.23 4.94 14.81
CA TYR A 65 -11.30 3.93 14.33
C TYR A 65 -11.31 3.84 12.79
N LEU A 66 -12.49 3.80 12.16
CA LEU A 66 -12.61 3.78 10.71
C LEU A 66 -11.99 5.03 10.05
N ALA A 67 -12.19 6.21 10.65
CA ALA A 67 -11.53 7.44 10.21
C ALA A 67 -10.00 7.33 10.31
N ALA A 68 -9.47 6.77 11.41
CA ALA A 68 -8.04 6.53 11.57
C ALA A 68 -7.50 5.53 10.54
N VAL A 69 -8.22 4.44 10.26
CA VAL A 69 -7.87 3.44 9.22
C VAL A 69 -7.82 4.10 7.84
N LEU A 70 -8.77 4.97 7.51
CA LEU A 70 -8.76 5.71 6.24
C LEU A 70 -7.54 6.61 6.15
N VAL A 71 -7.29 7.45 7.18
CA VAL A 71 -6.13 8.35 7.21
C VAL A 71 -4.83 7.56 7.07
N TRP A 72 -4.68 6.47 7.81
CA TRP A 72 -3.52 5.59 7.73
C TRP A 72 -3.37 4.98 6.34
N SER A 73 -4.46 4.52 5.72
CA SER A 73 -4.43 3.91 4.37
C SER A 73 -4.00 4.92 3.31
N PHE A 74 -4.54 6.14 3.34
CA PHE A 74 -4.12 7.19 2.42
C PHE A 74 -2.67 7.61 2.64
N ALA A 75 -2.24 7.71 3.90
CA ALA A 75 -0.86 8.07 4.25
C ALA A 75 0.13 6.99 3.80
N SER A 76 -0.15 5.71 4.10
CA SER A 76 0.71 4.58 3.77
C SER A 76 0.82 4.39 2.26
N ILE A 77 -0.29 4.43 1.52
CA ILE A 77 -0.31 4.34 0.06
C ILE A 77 0.48 5.50 -0.55
N ARG A 78 0.24 6.74 -0.13
CA ARG A 78 0.94 7.92 -0.67
C ARG A 78 2.44 7.86 -0.39
N TRP A 79 2.82 7.42 0.81
CA TRP A 79 4.21 7.27 1.20
C TRP A 79 4.93 6.16 0.44
N MET A 80 4.28 5.01 0.25
CA MET A 80 4.82 3.87 -0.51
C MET A 80 4.92 4.22 -2.00
N LYS A 81 3.91 4.90 -2.59
CA LYS A 81 3.97 5.37 -3.99
C LYS A 81 5.16 6.29 -4.23
N ALA A 82 5.47 7.20 -3.31
CA ALA A 82 6.62 8.09 -3.43
C ALA A 82 7.98 7.36 -3.40
N ARG A 83 8.01 6.12 -2.91
CA ARG A 83 9.22 5.28 -2.77
C ARG A 83 9.19 4.04 -3.65
N ALA A 84 8.18 3.91 -4.51
CA ALA A 84 8.03 2.78 -5.39
C ALA A 84 8.67 3.03 -6.76
N GLU A 85 9.29 1.99 -7.30
CA GLU A 85 9.61 1.90 -8.72
C GLU A 85 8.30 1.60 -9.48
N VAL A 86 7.90 2.50 -10.38
CA VAL A 86 6.64 2.35 -11.12
C VAL A 86 6.91 1.54 -12.38
N ILE A 87 6.43 0.29 -12.38
CA ILE A 87 6.47 -0.58 -13.56
C ILE A 87 5.13 -0.48 -14.25
N ASP A 88 5.10 0.23 -15.38
CA ASP A 88 3.92 0.28 -16.25
C ASP A 88 3.92 -0.98 -17.15
N VAL A 89 3.07 -1.94 -16.78
CA VAL A 89 2.95 -3.23 -17.49
C VAL A 89 2.44 -3.01 -18.91
N GLU A 90 1.62 -1.99 -19.14
CA GLU A 90 1.06 -1.70 -20.45
C GLU A 90 2.12 -1.14 -21.39
N ALA A 91 2.99 -0.26 -20.88
CA ALA A 91 4.16 0.22 -21.60
C ALA A 91 5.14 -0.92 -21.95
N LEU A 92 5.39 -1.83 -20.99
CA LEU A 92 6.23 -3.01 -21.19
C LEU A 92 5.65 -3.96 -22.26
N LEU A 93 4.34 -4.22 -22.23
CA LEU A 93 3.68 -5.05 -23.24
C LEU A 93 3.69 -4.41 -24.62
N ARG A 94 3.52 -3.08 -24.72
CA ARG A 94 3.63 -2.35 -26.01
C ARG A 94 5.05 -2.40 -26.56
N GLN A 95 6.07 -2.22 -25.72
CA GLN A 95 7.47 -2.34 -26.14
C GLN A 95 7.82 -3.76 -26.60
N LYS A 96 7.37 -4.79 -25.87
CA LYS A 96 7.57 -6.20 -26.27
C LYS A 96 6.95 -6.48 -27.64
N ARG A 97 5.70 -6.05 -27.87
CA ARG A 97 5.02 -6.20 -29.17
C ARG A 97 5.75 -5.46 -30.30
N ALA A 98 6.35 -4.30 -30.03
CA ALA A 98 7.12 -3.55 -31.03
C ALA A 98 8.46 -4.24 -31.35
N HIS A 99 9.12 -4.83 -30.36
CA HIS A 99 10.36 -5.58 -30.52
C HIS A 99 10.13 -6.88 -31.32
N ASP A 100 9.08 -7.64 -30.99
CA ASP A 100 8.72 -8.87 -31.72
C ASP A 100 8.36 -8.58 -33.18
N ARG A 101 7.75 -7.42 -33.47
CA ARG A 101 7.48 -6.97 -34.85
C ARG A 101 8.75 -6.60 -35.62
N LYS A 102 9.76 -6.04 -34.94
CA LYS A 102 11.06 -5.73 -35.56
C LYS A 102 11.91 -6.97 -35.80
N GLN A 103 11.83 -7.99 -34.96
CA GLN A 103 12.57 -9.25 -35.16
C GLN A 103 11.98 -10.16 -36.24
N ARG A 104 10.72 -9.94 -36.64
CA ARG A 104 10.05 -10.71 -37.72
C ARG A 104 10.21 -10.08 -39.11
N ARG A 105 10.82 -8.90 -39.23
CA ARG A 105 11.16 -8.25 -40.50
C ARG A 105 12.65 -8.41 -40.76
#